data_AF-A0A2D4VFZ7-F1
#
_entry.id   AF-A0A2D4VFZ7-F1
#
_cell.length_a   1.000
_cell.length_b   1.000
_cell.length_c   1.000
_cell.angle_alpha   90.00
_cell.angle_beta   90.00
_cell.angle_gamma   90.00
#
_symmetry.space_group_name_H-M   'P 1'
#
loop_
_entity.id
_entity.type
_entity.pdbx_description
1 polymer ?
#
loop_
_entity_poly.entity_id
_entity_poly.type
_entity_poly.pdbx_seq_one_letter_code
_entity_poly.pdbx_strand_id
1 'polypeptide(L)'
;MSDHARTMRNDYFKGFGLAVLLTVVPFALTAGGWLSPTHALLAIAALAVVQIAVHMIYFLHLDLRAVTDEKIVMLAFTGIILFLMVGGSLWVMFDLGARMM
;
A
#
# COMPACT_ATOMS: atom_id res chain seq x y z
N MET A 1 -28.57 -0.67 19.26
CA MET A 1 -27.94 0.28 18.30
C MET A 1 -26.58 0.83 18.76
N SER A 2 -26.19 0.67 20.03
CA SER A 2 -24.90 1.15 20.58
C SER A 2 -23.70 0.25 20.30
N ASP A 3 -23.89 -1.07 20.13
CA ASP A 3 -22.76 -2.00 19.98
C ASP A 3 -22.14 -2.01 18.58
N HIS A 4 -22.92 -1.82 17.52
CA HIS A 4 -22.38 -1.74 16.14
C HIS A 4 -21.48 -0.51 15.94
N ALA A 5 -21.82 0.63 16.57
CA ALA A 5 -21.01 1.84 16.54
C ALA A 5 -19.68 1.66 17.32
N ARG A 6 -19.67 0.80 18.34
CA ARG A 6 -18.47 0.50 19.14
C ARG A 6 -17.48 -0.35 18.35
N THR A 7 -17.97 -1.33 17.60
CA THR A 7 -17.15 -2.22 16.75
C THR A 7 -16.49 -1.45 15.61
N MET A 8 -17.25 -0.64 14.86
CA MET A 8 -16.69 0.19 13.77
C MET A 8 -15.64 1.18 14.27
N ARG A 9 -15.86 1.80 15.44
CA ARG A 9 -14.89 2.72 16.02
C ARG A 9 -13.59 2.03 16.43
N ASN A 10 -13.66 0.80 16.95
CA ASN A 10 -12.48 0.04 17.34
C ASN A 10 -11.59 -0.36 16.15
N ASP A 11 -12.18 -0.73 15.02
CA ASP A 11 -11.40 -1.15 13.85
C ASP A 11 -10.74 0.05 13.16
N TYR A 12 -11.38 1.22 13.17
CA TYR A 12 -10.77 2.48 12.75
C TYR A 12 -9.52 2.82 13.59
N PHE A 13 -9.57 2.67 14.91
CA PHE A 13 -8.42 2.95 15.77
C PHE A 13 -7.27 1.97 15.56
N LYS A 14 -7.57 0.68 15.33
CA LYS A 14 -6.55 -0.31 14.97
C LYS A 14 -5.90 0.03 13.63
N GLY A 15 -6.71 0.30 12.60
CA GLY A 15 -6.24 0.69 11.28
C GLY A 15 -5.40 1.95 11.31
N PHE A 16 -5.84 2.96 12.06
CA PHE A 16 -5.10 4.19 12.27
C PHE A 16 -3.75 3.95 12.96
N GLY A 17 -3.72 3.18 14.05
CA GLY A 17 -2.48 2.83 14.74
C GLY A 17 -1.50 2.09 13.82
N LEU A 18 -1.98 1.13 13.04
CA LEU A 18 -1.17 0.38 12.09
C LEU A 18 -0.64 1.28 10.96
N ALA A 19 -1.49 2.15 10.40
CA ALA A 19 -1.10 3.09 9.34
C ALA A 19 -0.05 4.09 9.81
N VAL A 20 -0.18 4.61 11.04
CA VAL A 20 0.83 5.49 11.65
C VAL A 20 2.13 4.74 11.85
N LEU A 21 2.09 3.52 12.40
CA LEU A 21 3.29 2.71 12.60
C LEU A 21 4.03 2.45 11.27
N LEU A 22 3.30 2.05 10.23
CA LEU A 22 3.85 1.82 8.90
C LEU A 22 4.38 3.07 8.22
N THR A 23 4.01 4.27 8.69
CA THR A 23 4.57 5.55 8.20
C THR A 23 5.82 5.94 8.99
N VAL A 24 5.80 5.78 10.31
CA VAL A 24 6.93 6.13 11.17
C VAL A 24 8.15 5.25 10.88
N VAL A 25 7.97 3.96 10.64
CA VAL A 25 9.07 3.02 10.34
C VAL A 25 9.90 3.46 9.12
N PRO A 26 9.34 3.69 7.92
CA PRO A 26 10.13 4.13 6.76
C PRO A 26 10.77 5.51 6.96
N PHE A 27 10.14 6.42 7.70
CA PHE A 27 10.76 7.71 8.06
C PHE A 27 11.96 7.53 8.99
N ALA A 28 11.85 6.67 10.01
CA ALA A 28 12.95 6.38 10.92
C ALA A 28 14.10 5.66 10.20
N LEU A 29 13.80 4.69 9.33
CA LEU A 29 14.79 3.96 8.54
C LEU A 29 15.61 4.89 7.63
N THR A 30 14.96 5.88 7.01
CA THR A 30 15.64 6.85 6.13
C THR A 30 16.39 7.93 6.91
N ALA A 31 15.79 8.47 7.97
CA ALA A 31 16.43 9.50 8.80
C ALA A 31 17.64 8.97 9.58
N GLY A 32 17.61 7.70 10.01
CA GLY A 32 18.71 7.06 10.73
C GLY A 32 19.89 6.65 9.86
N GLY A 33 19.72 6.61 8.53
CA GLY A 33 20.80 6.23 7.60
C GLY A 33 21.31 4.80 7.78
N TRP A 34 20.51 3.89 8.35
CA TRP A 34 20.94 2.52 8.70
C TRP A 34 21.12 1.58 7.50
N LEU A 35 20.56 1.94 6.35
CA LEU A 35 20.58 1.14 5.12
C LEU A 35 21.23 1.92 3.98
N SER A 36 21.82 1.21 3.02
CA SER A 36 22.27 1.86 1.78
C SER A 36 21.05 2.42 1.01
N PRO A 37 21.24 3.45 0.16
CA PRO A 37 20.12 4.10 -0.53
C PRO A 37 19.21 3.12 -1.29
N THR A 38 19.80 2.12 -1.95
CA THR A 38 19.06 1.10 -2.69
C THR A 38 18.22 0.20 -1.76
N HIS A 39 18.80 -0.24 -0.64
CA HIS A 39 18.07 -1.08 0.32
C HIS A 39 16.99 -0.29 1.06
N ALA A 40 17.24 0.98 1.39
CA ALA A 40 16.24 1.87 1.96
C ALA A 40 15.07 2.07 1.00
N LEU A 41 15.33 2.32 -0.29
CA LEU A 41 14.30 2.45 -1.32
C LEU A 41 13.43 1.19 -1.42
N LEU A 42 14.04 0.01 -1.47
CA LEU A 42 13.31 -1.26 -1.51
C LEU A 42 12.46 -1.48 -0.26
N ALA A 43 13.00 -1.18 0.92
CA ALA A 43 12.27 -1.30 2.18
C ALA A 43 11.04 -0.37 2.23
N ILE A 44 11.22 0.90 1.83
CA ILE A 44 10.12 1.88 1.78
C ILE A 44 9.06 1.44 0.76
N ALA A 45 9.47 0.97 -0.42
CA ALA A 45 8.55 0.50 -1.44
C ALA A 45 7.71 -0.69 -0.95
N ALA A 46 8.33 -1.65 -0.27
CA ALA A 46 7.62 -2.77 0.34
C ALA A 46 6.62 -2.30 1.41
N LEU A 47 7.05 -1.41 2.31
CA LEU A 47 6.19 -0.85 3.36
C LEU A 47 5.02 -0.05 2.76
N ALA A 48 5.23 0.67 1.66
CA ALA A 48 4.18 1.40 0.95
C ALA A 48 3.11 0.46 0.38
N VAL A 49 3.49 -0.69 -0.17
CA VAL A 49 2.53 -1.71 -0.63
C VAL A 49 1.69 -2.23 0.52
N VAL A 50 2.30 -2.52 1.67
CA VAL A 50 1.55 -2.96 2.86
C VAL A 50 0.63 -1.83 3.35
N GLN A 51 1.06 -0.57 3.29
CA GLN A 51 0.25 0.60 3.68
C GLN A 51 -1.03 0.73 2.83
N ILE A 52 -0.95 0.45 1.53
CA ILE A 52 -2.12 0.41 0.64
C ILE A 52 -3.10 -0.68 1.11
N ALA A 53 -2.60 -1.88 1.42
CA ALA A 53 -3.45 -2.97 1.91
C ALA A 53 -4.14 -2.61 3.25
N VAL A 54 -3.44 -1.96 4.18
CA VAL A 54 -4.01 -1.46 5.44
C VAL A 54 -5.15 -0.46 5.16
N HIS A 55 -4.97 0.46 4.23
CA HIS A 55 -6.02 1.42 3.87
C HIS A 55 -7.24 0.74 3.24
N MET A 56 -7.01 -0.22 2.35
CA MET A 56 -8.09 -0.97 1.72
C MET A 56 -8.91 -1.75 2.75
N ILE A 57 -8.24 -2.43 3.70
CA ILE A 57 -8.94 -3.28 4.68
C ILE A 57 -9.63 -2.44 5.76
N TYR A 58 -8.92 -1.50 6.41
CA TYR A 58 -9.43 -0.81 7.60
C TYR A 58 -10.22 0.47 7.32
N PHE A 59 -9.92 1.18 6.23
CA PHE A 59 -10.57 2.47 5.92
C PHE A 59 -11.60 2.33 4.81
N LEU A 60 -11.27 1.59 3.74
CA LEU A 60 -12.22 1.27 2.68
C LEU A 60 -13.15 0.11 3.06
N HIS A 61 -12.94 -0.51 4.22
CA HIS A 61 -13.74 -1.63 4.74
C HIS A 61 -13.86 -2.77 3.72
N LEU A 62 -12.76 -3.06 3.01
CA LEU A 62 -12.72 -4.19 2.10
C LEU A 62 -12.77 -5.49 2.91
N ASP A 63 -13.95 -6.08 3.00
CA ASP A 63 -14.18 -7.34 3.70
C ASP A 63 -13.81 -8.53 2.83
N LEU A 64 -12.54 -8.92 2.84
CA LEU A 64 -11.99 -10.10 2.13
C LEU A 64 -12.71 -11.42 2.45
N ARG A 65 -13.48 -11.51 3.55
CA ARG A 65 -14.24 -12.71 3.91
C ARG A 65 -15.66 -12.72 3.33
N ALA A 66 -16.25 -11.55 3.07
CA ALA A 66 -17.57 -11.39 2.47
C ALA A 66 -17.54 -11.00 0.99
N VAL A 67 -16.36 -11.02 0.37
CA VAL A 67 -16.18 -10.68 -1.05
C VAL A 67 -16.65 -11.86 -1.91
N THR A 68 -17.55 -11.58 -2.86
CA THR A 68 -17.95 -12.51 -3.92
C THR A 68 -16.83 -12.66 -4.95
N ASP A 69 -16.74 -13.81 -5.62
CA ASP A 69 -15.68 -14.10 -6.62
C ASP A 69 -15.52 -12.97 -7.65
N GLU A 70 -16.62 -12.37 -8.10
CA GLU A 70 -16.63 -11.23 -9.03
C GLU A 70 -15.87 -10.00 -8.51
N LYS A 71 -16.00 -9.68 -7.22
CA LYS A 71 -15.32 -8.54 -6.61
C LYS A 71 -13.82 -8.80 -6.45
N ILE A 72 -13.41 -10.04 -6.18
CA ILE A 72 -11.98 -10.42 -6.18
C ILE A 72 -11.40 -10.23 -7.58
N VAL A 73 -12.13 -10.70 -8.61
CA VAL A 73 -11.73 -10.55 -10.01
C VAL A 73 -11.60 -9.07 -10.39
N MET A 74 -12.57 -8.23 -10.03
CA MET A 74 -12.50 -6.78 -10.27
C MET A 74 -11.28 -6.15 -9.59
N LEU A 75 -11.02 -6.49 -8.32
CA LEU A 75 -9.90 -5.95 -7.58
C LEU A 75 -8.55 -6.38 -8.18
N ALA A 76 -8.42 -7.66 -8.52
CA ALA A 76 -7.23 -8.18 -9.19
C ALA A 76 -7.02 -7.53 -10.56
N PHE A 77 -8.09 -7.35 -11.33
CA PHE A 77 -8.05 -6.69 -12.63
C PHE A 77 -7.57 -5.24 -12.52
N THR A 78 -8.12 -4.46 -11.57
CA THR A 78 -7.64 -3.10 -11.29
C THR A 78 -6.17 -3.11 -10.86
N GLY A 79 -5.76 -4.04 -9.99
CA GLY A 79 -4.37 -4.18 -9.56
C GLY A 79 -3.41 -4.47 -10.73
N ILE A 80 -3.79 -5.35 -11.66
CA ILE A 80 -3.00 -5.66 -12.85
C ILE A 80 -2.88 -4.43 -13.75
N ILE A 81 -3.97 -3.70 -14.00
CA ILE A 81 -3.92 -2.47 -14.79
C ILE A 81 -2.97 -1.45 -14.15
N LEU A 82 -3.08 -1.21 -12.84
CA LEU A 82 -2.20 -0.29 -12.12
C LEU A 82 -0.73 -0.72 -12.23
N PHE A 83 -0.45 -2.01 -12.07
CA PHE A 83 0.91 -2.54 -12.21
C PHE A 83 1.46 -2.32 -13.63
N LEU A 84 0.66 -2.60 -14.66
CA LEU A 84 1.06 -2.39 -16.05
C LEU A 84 1.26 -0.92 -16.38
N MET A 85 0.38 -0.03 -15.91
CA MET A 85 0.52 1.41 -16.15
C MET A 85 1.74 1.97 -15.43
N VAL A 86 1.88 1.75 -14.13
CA VAL A 86 3.00 2.31 -13.35
C VAL A 86 4.32 1.67 -13.75
N GLY A 87 4.37 0.34 -13.80
CA GLY A 87 5.58 -0.41 -14.18
C GLY A 87 5.98 -0.14 -15.62
N GLY A 88 5.02 -0.13 -16.55
CA GLY A 88 5.25 0.20 -17.95
C GLY A 88 5.73 1.64 -18.14
N SER A 89 5.11 2.61 -17.47
CA SER A 89 5.55 4.01 -17.53
C SER A 89 6.97 4.18 -16.99
N LEU A 90 7.29 3.59 -15.84
CA LEU A 90 8.64 3.61 -15.29
C LEU A 90 9.64 2.99 -16.28
N TRP A 91 9.33 1.82 -16.83
CA TRP A 91 10.17 1.14 -17.81
C TRP A 91 10.46 2.02 -19.04
N VAL A 92 9.42 2.60 -19.63
CA VAL A 92 9.55 3.48 -20.80
C VAL A 92 10.38 4.70 -20.47
N MET A 93 10.19 5.33 -19.31
CA MET A 93 10.98 6.49 -18.89
C MET A 93 12.46 6.14 -18.67
N PHE A 94 12.75 4.98 -18.07
CA PHE A 94 14.12 4.52 -17.88
C PHE A 94 14.82 4.21 -19.21
N ASP A 95 14.15 3.49 -20.12
CA ASP A 95 14.70 3.16 -21.44
C ASP A 95 14.91 4.42 -22.30
N LEU A 96 13.94 5.33 -22.32
CA LEU A 96 14.06 6.60 -23.04
C LEU A 96 15.18 7.46 -22.47
N GLY A 97 15.29 7.55 -21.14
CA GLY A 97 16.38 8.24 -20.47
C GLY A 97 17.73 7.68 -20.90
N ALA A 98 17.90 6.35 -20.86
CA ALA A 98 19.14 5.70 -21.27
C ALA A 98 19.50 5.91 -22.75
N ARG A 99 18.53 6.18 -23.62
CA ARG A 99 18.74 6.44 -25.05
C ARG A 99 18.95 7.91 -25.41
N MET A 100 18.44 8.83 -24.59
CA MET A 100 18.54 10.28 -24.80
C MET A 100 19.74 10.92 -24.10
N MET A 101 20.36 10.20 -23.17
CA MET A 101 21.68 10.50 -22.59
C MET A 101 22.79 9.99 -23.53
#